data_AF-A0A3B9WMN4-F1
#
_entry.id   AF-A0A3B9WMN4-F1
#
_cell.length_a   1.000
_cell.length_b   1.000
_cell.length_c   1.000
_cell.angle_alpha   90.00
_cell.angle_beta   90.00
_cell.angle_gamma   90.00
#
_symmetry.space_group_name_H-M   'P 1'
#
loop_
_entity.id
_entity.type
_entity.pdbx_description
1 polymer ?
#
loop_
_entity_poly.entity_id
_entity_poly.type
_entity_poly.pdbx_seq_one_letter_code
_entity_poly.pdbx_strand_id
1 'polypeptide(L)'
;MMSEGHFYPDHGLERIVTYHRRQDERFAQAAAECSTKYNKPVLVSTELAVADPFNPGPTAVRESGRLCYASGTRAAIALGHMYRYAHFTGVAL
;
A
#
# COMPACT_ATOMS: atom_id res chain seq x y z
N MET A 1 7.73 -9.88 -11.14
CA MET A 1 8.99 -9.14 -11.37
C MET A 1 10.22 -9.73 -10.65
N MET A 2 10.24 -9.82 -9.32
CA MET A 2 11.48 -10.12 -8.57
C MET A 2 12.02 -11.57 -8.67
N SER A 3 11.23 -12.50 -9.20
CA SER A 3 11.57 -13.93 -9.30
C SER A 3 11.71 -14.42 -10.75
N GLU A 4 11.83 -13.52 -11.71
CA GLU A 4 11.82 -13.83 -13.15
C GLU A 4 13.22 -14.02 -13.76
N GLY A 5 14.28 -13.61 -13.05
CA GLY A 5 15.66 -13.72 -13.54
C GLY A 5 16.27 -15.11 -13.38
N HIS A 6 17.18 -15.49 -14.28
CA HIS A 6 17.81 -16.81 -14.33
C HIS A 6 18.60 -17.20 -13.06
N PHE A 7 19.07 -16.23 -12.26
CA PHE A 7 19.80 -16.49 -11.02
C PHE A 7 18.90 -16.83 -9.83
N TYR A 8 17.58 -16.69 -9.94
CA TYR A 8 16.62 -17.09 -8.91
C TYR A 8 16.36 -18.60 -8.99
N PRO A 9 16.23 -19.35 -7.87
CA PRO A 9 16.18 -18.89 -6.47
C PRO A 9 17.54 -18.75 -5.76
N ASP A 10 18.63 -19.10 -6.44
CA ASP A 10 19.96 -19.24 -5.86
C ASP A 10 20.62 -17.92 -5.43
N HIS A 11 21.87 -17.99 -4.95
CA HIS A 11 22.67 -16.85 -4.51
C HIS A 11 22.02 -16.01 -3.38
N GLY A 12 21.09 -16.61 -2.64
CA GLY A 12 20.35 -15.95 -1.57
C GLY A 12 19.20 -15.05 -2.07
N LEU A 13 18.88 -15.08 -3.37
CA LEU A 13 17.82 -14.26 -3.95
C LEU A 13 16.44 -14.66 -3.42
N GLU A 14 16.17 -15.95 -3.21
CA GLU A 14 14.89 -16.39 -2.61
C GLU A 14 14.60 -15.72 -1.27
N ARG A 15 15.61 -15.62 -0.40
CA ARG A 15 15.47 -14.95 0.90
C ARG A 15 15.17 -13.47 0.74
N ILE A 16 15.82 -12.80 -0.22
CA ILE A 16 15.62 -11.38 -0.51
C ILE A 16 14.21 -11.14 -1.04
N VAL A 17 13.77 -11.91 -2.03
CA VAL A 17 12.42 -11.80 -2.62
C VAL A 17 11.35 -12.06 -1.56
N THR A 18 11.52 -13.12 -0.76
CA THR A 18 10.58 -13.46 0.32
C THR A 18 10.49 -12.36 1.36
N TYR A 19 11.63 -11.75 1.72
CA TYR A 19 11.65 -10.63 2.67
C TYR A 19 10.86 -9.43 2.14
N HIS A 20 11.11 -8.98 0.91
CA HIS A 20 10.44 -7.81 0.33
C HIS A 20 8.93 -8.06 0.18
N ARG A 21 8.52 -9.24 -0.29
CA ARG A 21 7.10 -9.62 -0.37
C ARG A 21 6.40 -9.55 0.99
N ARG A 22 7.00 -10.11 2.04
CA ARG A 22 6.46 -10.04 3.40
C ARG A 22 6.46 -8.62 3.96
N GLN A 23 7.46 -7.81 3.60
CA GLN A 23 7.55 -6.42 4.01
C GLN A 23 6.40 -5.59 3.41
N ASP A 24 6.19 -5.71 2.09
CA ASP A 24 5.13 -5.01 1.36
C ASP A 24 3.75 -5.33 1.96
N GLU A 25 3.46 -6.61 2.17
CA GLU A 25 2.22 -7.09 2.80
C GLU A 25 2.05 -6.53 4.22
N ARG A 26 3.08 -6.62 5.06
CA ARG A 26 3.03 -6.15 6.46
C ARG A 26 2.80 -4.64 6.55
N PHE A 27 3.38 -3.84 5.66
CA PHE A 27 3.15 -2.40 5.66
C PHE A 27 1.73 -2.05 5.22
N ALA A 28 1.16 -2.77 4.24
CA ALA A 28 -0.23 -2.62 3.84
C ALA A 28 -1.20 -2.95 5.00
N GLN A 29 -0.96 -4.08 5.70
CA GLN A 29 -1.76 -4.48 6.87
C GLN A 29 -1.65 -3.47 8.01
N ALA A 30 -0.44 -3.05 8.37
CA ALA A 30 -0.22 -2.07 9.42
C ALA A 30 -0.88 -0.72 9.11
N ALA A 31 -0.88 -0.28 7.85
CA ALA A 31 -1.58 0.93 7.43
C ALA A 31 -3.10 0.82 7.65
N ALA A 32 -3.69 -0.32 7.29
CA ALA A 32 -5.11 -0.59 7.51
C ALA A 32 -5.47 -0.62 9.00
N GLU A 33 -4.69 -1.35 9.80
CA GLU A 33 -4.87 -1.46 11.25
C GLU A 33 -4.75 -0.10 11.94
N CYS A 34 -3.69 0.67 11.63
CA CYS A 34 -3.50 2.00 12.18
C CYS A 34 -4.65 2.94 11.81
N SER A 35 -5.13 2.89 10.57
CA SER A 35 -6.23 3.73 10.13
C SER A 35 -7.50 3.49 10.95
N THR A 36 -7.86 2.21 11.14
CA THR A 36 -9.01 1.82 11.95
C THR A 36 -8.80 2.17 13.43
N LYS A 37 -7.65 1.78 14.00
CA LYS A 37 -7.35 1.94 15.42
C LYS A 37 -7.39 3.40 15.88
N TYR A 38 -6.85 4.30 15.06
CA TYR A 38 -6.73 5.71 15.43
C TYR A 38 -7.80 6.60 14.82
N ASN A 39 -8.73 6.03 14.06
CA ASN A 39 -9.74 6.77 13.30
C ASN A 39 -9.11 7.93 12.48
N LYS A 40 -7.99 7.65 11.82
CA LYS A 40 -7.26 8.60 10.98
C LYS A 40 -7.07 8.00 9.59
N PRO A 41 -7.22 8.80 8.52
CA PRO A 41 -6.97 8.32 7.18
C PRO A 41 -5.48 7.97 7.02
N VAL A 42 -5.19 6.73 6.62
CA VAL A 42 -3.86 6.28 6.20
C VAL A 42 -3.97 5.75 4.77
N LEU A 43 -3.28 6.40 3.83
CA LEU A 43 -3.29 6.03 2.42
C LEU A 43 -1.97 5.36 2.08
N VAL A 44 -2.03 4.29 1.29
CA VAL A 44 -0.84 3.55 0.84
C VAL A 44 -0.58 3.88 -0.62
N SER A 45 0.66 4.23 -0.93
CA SER A 45 1.11 4.48 -2.29
C SER A 45 2.35 3.67 -2.63
N THR A 46 2.35 3.05 -3.80
CA THR A 46 3.51 2.38 -4.39
C THR A 46 3.34 2.29 -5.91
N GLU A 47 4.45 2.41 -6.63
CA GLU A 47 4.55 2.14 -8.07
C GLU A 47 4.14 0.71 -8.43
N LEU A 48 4.23 -0.24 -7.48
CA LEU A 48 3.79 -1.62 -7.65
C LEU A 48 2.28 -1.71 -7.89
N ALA A 49 1.49 -0.72 -7.47
CA ALA A 49 0.07 -0.65 -7.81
C ALA A 49 -0.18 -0.63 -9.34
N VAL A 50 0.85 -0.28 -10.13
CA VAL A 50 0.82 -0.32 -11.60
C VAL A 50 1.78 -1.37 -12.15
N ALA A 51 3.02 -1.40 -11.65
CA ALA A 51 4.07 -2.24 -12.21
C ALA A 51 3.95 -3.73 -11.85
N ASP A 52 3.33 -4.05 -10.71
CA ASP A 52 3.04 -5.41 -10.28
C ASP A 52 1.78 -5.43 -9.39
N PRO A 53 0.57 -5.24 -9.96
CA PRO A 53 -0.66 -5.07 -9.18
C PRO A 53 -1.05 -6.27 -8.33
N PHE A 54 -0.43 -7.42 -8.58
CA PHE A 54 -0.62 -8.67 -7.85
C PHE A 54 0.49 -8.92 -6.81
N ASN A 55 1.45 -7.99 -6.64
CA ASN A 55 2.37 -8.02 -5.52
C ASN A 55 1.57 -8.08 -4.18
N PRO A 56 2.07 -8.78 -3.15
CA PRO A 56 1.40 -8.90 -1.86
C PRO A 56 1.00 -7.56 -1.20
N GLY A 57 1.79 -6.49 -1.36
CA GLY A 57 1.47 -5.15 -0.85
C GLY A 57 0.17 -4.58 -1.44
N PRO A 58 0.11 -4.27 -2.75
CA PRO A 58 -1.12 -3.82 -3.40
C PRO A 58 -2.31 -4.76 -3.19
N THR A 59 -2.07 -6.08 -3.20
CA THR A 59 -3.12 -7.08 -2.92
C THR A 59 -3.70 -6.90 -1.52
N ALA A 60 -2.87 -6.87 -0.49
CA ALA A 60 -3.30 -6.68 0.90
C ALA A 60 -4.02 -5.34 1.12
N VAL A 61 -3.59 -4.26 0.43
CA VAL A 61 -4.33 -2.98 0.47
C VAL A 61 -5.75 -3.15 -0.03
N ARG A 62 -5.95 -3.81 -1.19
CA ARG A 62 -7.29 -4.05 -1.76
C ARG A 62 -8.13 -4.96 -0.89
N GLU A 63 -7.55 -6.03 -0.36
CA GLU A 63 -8.25 -6.98 0.53
C GLU A 63 -8.72 -6.31 1.82
N SER A 64 -8.01 -5.28 2.29
CA SER A 64 -8.46 -4.42 3.40
C SER A 64 -9.62 -3.47 3.04
N GLY A 65 -10.12 -3.50 1.80
CA GLY A 65 -11.14 -2.60 1.28
C GLY A 65 -10.64 -1.20 0.93
N ARG A 66 -9.32 -1.02 0.79
CA ARG A 66 -8.67 0.29 0.56
C ARG A 66 -8.09 0.39 -0.85
N LEU A 67 -7.85 1.61 -1.29
CA LEU A 67 -7.21 1.89 -2.58
C LEU A 67 -5.69 1.99 -2.43
N CYS A 68 -4.96 1.21 -3.23
CA CYS A 68 -3.51 1.37 -3.38
C CYS A 68 -3.22 2.41 -4.47
N TYR A 69 -2.58 3.53 -4.10
CA TYR A 69 -2.32 4.63 -5.02
C TYR A 69 -1.04 4.39 -5.82
N ALA A 70 -1.07 4.71 -7.11
CA ALA A 70 0.09 4.58 -8.00
C ALA A 70 1.24 5.58 -7.72
N SER A 71 1.00 6.62 -6.91
CA SER A 71 2.02 7.63 -6.58
C SER A 71 1.62 8.42 -5.33
N GLY A 72 2.63 8.93 -4.62
CA GLY A 72 2.43 9.74 -3.42
C GLY A 72 1.61 11.00 -3.71
N THR A 73 1.81 11.61 -4.89
CA THR A 73 1.03 12.78 -5.35
C THR A 73 -0.46 12.47 -5.44
N ARG A 74 -0.82 11.32 -6.03
CA ARG A 74 -2.24 10.89 -6.11
C ARG A 74 -2.82 10.62 -4.73
N ALA A 75 -2.06 9.98 -3.84
CA ALA A 75 -2.48 9.76 -2.46
C ALA A 75 -2.69 11.08 -1.70
N ALA A 76 -1.77 12.04 -1.82
CA ALA A 76 -1.87 13.34 -1.15
C ALA A 76 -3.08 14.16 -1.64
N ILE A 77 -3.34 14.16 -2.96
CA ILE A 77 -4.53 14.81 -3.54
C ILE A 77 -5.81 14.16 -3.01
N ALA A 78 -5.88 12.83 -3.00
CA ALA A 78 -7.03 12.11 -2.46
C ALA A 78 -7.27 12.42 -0.98
N LEU A 79 -6.20 12.45 -0.16
CA LEU A 79 -6.28 12.86 1.24
C LEU A 79 -6.83 14.29 1.39
N GLY A 80 -6.38 15.22 0.54
CA GLY A 80 -6.91 16.59 0.50
C GLY A 80 -8.41 16.64 0.20
N HIS A 81 -8.89 15.80 -0.73
CA HIS A 81 -10.32 15.67 -1.01
C HIS A 81 -11.10 15.08 0.17
N MET A 82 -10.56 14.05 0.83
CA MET A 82 -11.17 13.46 2.03
C MET A 82 -11.33 14.50 3.15
N TYR A 83 -10.29 15.30 3.39
CA TYR A 83 -10.34 16.37 4.40
C TYR A 83 -11.39 17.43 4.05
N ARG A 84 -11.39 17.94 2.81
CA ARG A 84 -12.38 18.93 2.36
C ARG A 84 -13.81 18.42 2.50
N TYR A 85 -14.05 17.16 2.15
CA TYR A 85 -15.36 16.53 2.32
C TYR A 85 -15.72 16.39 3.79
N ALA A 86 -14.81 15.91 4.64
CA ALA A 86 -15.03 15.78 6.08
C ALA A 86 -15.31 17.14 6.74
N HIS A 87 -14.62 18.20 6.33
CA HIS A 87 -14.88 19.56 6.78
C HIS A 87 -16.26 20.06 6.31
N PHE A 88 -16.62 19.82 5.05
CA PHE A 88 -17.94 20.16 4.52
C PHE A 88 -19.08 19.47 5.29
N THR A 89 -18.89 18.21 5.70
CA THR A 89 -19.87 17.45 6.48
C THR A 89 -19.79 17.71 8.00
N GLY A 90 -18.91 18.60 8.46
CA GLY A 90 -18.75 18.92 9.89
C GLY A 90 -18.07 17.85 10.74
N VAL A 91 -17.37 16.89 10.12
CA VAL A 91 -16.62 15.82 10.80
C VAL A 91 -15.18 16.25 11.12
N ALA A 92 -14.58 17.08 10.26
CA ALA A 92 -13.27 17.68 10.49
C ALA A 92 -13.40 19.18 10.80
N LEU A 93 -12.53 19.67 11.71
CA LEU A 93 -12.40 21.09 12.06
C LEU A 93 -11.63 21.87 11.00
#